data_AF-A0A972V8F0-F1
#
_entry.id   AF-A0A972V8F0-F1
#
_cell.length_a   1.000
_cell.length_b   1.000
_cell.length_c   1.000
_cell.angle_alpha   90.00
_cell.angle_beta   90.00
_cell.angle_gamma   90.00
#
_symmetry.space_group_name_H-M   'P 1'
#
loop_
_entity.id
_entity.type
_entity.pdbx_description
1 polymer ?
#
loop_
_entity_poly.entity_id
_entity_poly.type
_entity_poly.pdbx_seq_one_letter_code
_entity_poly.pdbx_strand_id
1 'polypeptide(L)'
;MQRKTLALLCVLFVIVTVTPAAQKNPDPNRFDREIKAFQAWDRKNAIPDDYVLMLGSSSIRMWPSAESFPDLKVVNRGFGGAHISDLIHFQKDILRRYAPPQCIVFFCGGNDVTGGKSAQQVIGDFQAIWKIVNEHAPQTPLIYIPIKPCPSRWHLWAEASQVNAAVLKQSEKDPLLYYADTAAPMLETGTPPDASLFISDMLHLSAKGYRMWTDVVRPHVDHAIRSFVESNLVLYEELTPTAFRQRLTQAPIAYLPLGTLEWHGEHLPLGSDGLQAKHFFEQLAREVGGIVLPMLHLGPDRKKQVNGKTLYGMDLGSMHWEAEHKYADKQLDGSAYWISETDFTTILEATWAQLSRAGFKIVVAHGHGPSTGFARKHYEEWQKKYGLKFFNCWGPNDGDDLGIMVDHAGTNETSLVMALRPDLVHMDYLPADANQWPVGVGGRDPRKHASATLGRKAIQMQKERMKKILTEALGAL
;
A
#
# COMPACT_ATOMS: atom_id res chain seq x y z
N MET A 1 -74.28 -45.36 -11.50
CA MET A 1 -73.51 -44.11 -11.45
C MET A 1 -72.04 -44.40 -11.74
N GLN A 2 -71.57 -44.14 -12.96
CA GLN A 2 -70.14 -44.17 -13.28
C GLN A 2 -69.77 -42.82 -13.92
N ARG A 3 -68.90 -42.08 -13.23
CA ARG A 3 -68.39 -40.76 -13.62
C ARG A 3 -67.41 -40.91 -14.79
N LYS A 4 -67.61 -40.14 -15.85
CA LYS A 4 -66.64 -39.96 -16.93
C LYS A 4 -65.60 -38.93 -16.47
N THR A 5 -64.34 -39.32 -16.39
CA THR A 5 -63.21 -38.45 -16.07
C THR A 5 -62.71 -37.81 -17.37
N LEU A 6 -62.78 -36.49 -17.46
CA LEU A 6 -62.26 -35.70 -18.58
C LEU A 6 -60.78 -35.37 -18.27
N ALA A 7 -59.84 -35.89 -19.05
CA ALA A 7 -58.42 -35.57 -18.92
C ALA A 7 -58.09 -34.29 -19.69
N LEU A 8 -57.64 -33.26 -18.97
CA LEU A 8 -57.19 -31.98 -19.51
C LEU A 8 -55.72 -32.12 -19.96
N LEU A 9 -55.44 -32.00 -21.27
CA LEU A 9 -54.07 -31.93 -21.78
C LEU A 9 -53.53 -30.49 -21.59
N CYS A 10 -52.60 -30.31 -20.66
CA CYS A 10 -51.78 -29.10 -20.58
C CYS A 10 -50.60 -29.22 -21.56
N VAL A 11 -50.60 -28.41 -22.61
CA VAL A 11 -49.45 -28.26 -23.52
C VAL A 11 -48.47 -27.27 -22.89
N LEU A 12 -47.30 -27.77 -22.48
CA LEU A 12 -46.20 -26.96 -21.95
C LEU A 12 -45.45 -26.29 -23.13
N PHE A 13 -45.58 -24.98 -23.30
CA PHE A 13 -44.77 -24.22 -24.25
C PHE A 13 -43.36 -24.03 -23.65
N VAL A 14 -42.39 -24.81 -24.12
CA VAL A 14 -40.97 -24.59 -23.83
C VAL A 14 -40.50 -23.44 -24.72
N ILE A 15 -40.38 -22.24 -24.14
CA ILE A 15 -39.70 -21.12 -24.79
C ILE A 15 -38.19 -21.40 -24.70
N VAL A 16 -37.61 -21.86 -25.81
CA VAL A 16 -36.15 -21.97 -25.96
C VAL A 16 -35.61 -20.56 -26.14
N THR A 17 -35.06 -19.97 -25.09
CA THR A 17 -34.28 -18.73 -25.18
C THR A 17 -32.94 -19.04 -25.84
N VAL A 18 -32.85 -18.82 -27.15
CA VAL A 18 -31.57 -18.84 -27.87
C VAL A 18 -30.77 -17.63 -27.37
N THR A 19 -29.82 -17.87 -26.47
CA THR A 19 -28.81 -16.86 -26.12
C THR A 19 -27.86 -16.72 -27.31
N PRO A 20 -27.68 -15.50 -27.88
CA PRO A 20 -26.73 -15.32 -28.97
C PRO A 20 -25.32 -15.71 -28.50
N ALA A 21 -24.59 -16.41 -29.38
CA ALA A 21 -23.22 -16.82 -29.08
C ALA A 21 -22.33 -15.58 -28.87
N ALA A 22 -21.49 -15.61 -27.83
CA ALA A 22 -20.58 -14.52 -27.49
C ALA A 22 -19.63 -14.21 -28.67
N GLN A 23 -19.49 -12.93 -29.01
CA GLN A 23 -18.55 -12.49 -30.03
C GLN A 23 -17.11 -12.82 -29.61
N LYS A 24 -16.32 -13.39 -30.53
CA LYS A 24 -14.93 -13.77 -30.25
C LYS A 24 -14.03 -12.54 -30.08
N ASN A 25 -13.05 -12.66 -29.19
CA ASN A 25 -11.98 -11.66 -29.06
C ASN A 25 -11.10 -11.66 -30.31
N PRO A 26 -10.75 -10.49 -30.86
CA PRO A 26 -9.76 -10.40 -31.93
C PRO A 26 -8.36 -10.81 -31.41
N ASP A 27 -7.49 -11.22 -32.33
CA ASP A 27 -6.12 -11.67 -31.99
C ASP A 27 -5.34 -10.52 -31.33
N PRO A 28 -4.85 -10.66 -30.08
CA PRO A 28 -4.12 -9.61 -29.39
C PRO A 28 -2.75 -9.33 -30.01
N ASN A 29 -2.15 -10.29 -30.74
CA ASN A 29 -0.81 -10.13 -31.33
C ASN A 29 -0.73 -9.00 -32.37
N ARG A 30 -1.88 -8.46 -32.81
CA ARG A 30 -1.95 -7.25 -33.62
C ARG A 30 -1.31 -6.01 -32.96
N PHE A 31 -1.06 -6.06 -31.65
CA PHE A 31 -0.41 -4.99 -30.87
C PHE A 31 1.02 -5.30 -30.41
N ASP A 32 1.64 -6.38 -30.88
CA ASP A 32 3.01 -6.75 -30.50
C ASP A 32 4.02 -5.62 -30.72
N ARG A 33 3.81 -4.81 -31.76
CA ARG A 33 4.70 -3.68 -32.09
C ARG A 33 4.60 -2.59 -31.03
N GLU A 34 3.39 -2.20 -30.65
CA GLU A 34 3.12 -1.20 -29.62
C GLU A 34 3.65 -1.65 -28.26
N ILE A 35 3.43 -2.92 -27.89
CA ILE A 35 3.91 -3.48 -26.63
C ILE A 35 5.44 -3.52 -26.59
N LYS A 36 6.10 -3.92 -27.68
CA LYS A 36 7.57 -3.85 -27.80
C LYS A 36 8.09 -2.42 -27.69
N ALA A 37 7.35 -1.43 -28.19
CA ALA A 37 7.72 -0.02 -28.04
C ALA A 37 7.65 0.43 -26.58
N PHE A 38 6.60 0.05 -25.83
CA PHE A 38 6.54 0.31 -24.38
C PHE A 38 7.69 -0.35 -23.63
N GLN A 39 7.96 -1.63 -23.89
CA GLN A 39 9.09 -2.33 -23.27
C GLN A 39 10.44 -1.67 -23.59
N ALA A 40 10.63 -1.17 -24.80
CA ALA A 40 11.85 -0.46 -25.18
C ALA A 40 11.99 0.89 -24.49
N TRP A 41 10.87 1.59 -24.28
CA TRP A 41 10.84 2.83 -23.51
C TRP A 41 11.12 2.55 -22.02
N ASP A 42 10.50 1.53 -21.42
CA ASP A 42 10.72 1.13 -20.03
C ASP A 42 12.19 0.80 -19.73
N ARG A 43 12.89 0.14 -20.66
CA ARG A 43 14.32 -0.17 -20.49
C ARG A 43 15.22 1.08 -20.45
N LYS A 44 14.74 2.23 -20.94
CA LYS A 44 15.51 3.47 -21.06
C LYS A 44 15.10 4.53 -20.04
N ASN A 45 14.01 4.32 -19.31
CA ASN A 45 13.42 5.32 -18.43
C ASN A 45 13.04 4.69 -17.09
N ALA A 46 13.32 5.39 -15.99
CA ALA A 46 12.75 5.05 -14.70
C ALA A 46 11.29 5.54 -14.64
N ILE A 47 10.42 4.70 -14.10
CA ILE A 47 9.05 5.12 -13.76
C ILE A 47 9.12 5.90 -12.44
N PRO A 48 8.56 7.13 -12.36
CA PRO A 48 8.49 7.86 -11.10
C PRO A 48 7.63 7.11 -10.06
N ASP A 49 7.90 7.32 -8.77
CA ASP A 49 7.09 6.71 -7.70
C ASP A 49 5.71 7.40 -7.54
N ASP A 50 5.59 8.65 -8.00
CA ASP A 50 4.43 9.54 -7.91
C ASP A 50 3.83 9.81 -9.30
N TYR A 51 3.16 8.81 -9.87
CA TYR A 51 2.67 8.88 -11.25
C TYR A 51 1.21 8.46 -11.43
N VAL A 52 0.62 8.98 -12.51
CA VAL A 52 -0.71 8.59 -13.03
C VAL A 52 -0.53 7.70 -14.25
N LEU A 53 -1.18 6.54 -14.25
CA LEU A 53 -1.16 5.61 -15.39
C LEU A 53 -2.36 5.88 -16.30
N MET A 54 -2.10 6.28 -17.55
CA MET A 54 -3.14 6.43 -18.57
C MET A 54 -3.27 5.09 -19.32
N LEU A 55 -4.36 4.37 -19.13
CA LEU A 55 -4.56 3.02 -19.65
C LEU A 55 -5.75 2.97 -20.62
N GLY A 56 -5.57 2.46 -21.84
CA GLY A 56 -6.72 2.39 -22.75
C GLY A 56 -6.42 2.26 -24.22
N SER A 57 -7.37 2.73 -25.02
CA SER A 57 -7.36 2.66 -26.47
C SER A 57 -6.83 3.94 -27.14
N SER A 58 -7.23 4.21 -28.40
CA SER A 58 -6.72 5.35 -29.19
C SER A 58 -6.96 6.71 -28.54
N SER A 59 -8.08 6.92 -27.85
CA SER A 59 -8.32 8.22 -27.20
C SER A 59 -7.31 8.51 -26.10
N ILE A 60 -6.80 7.49 -25.40
CA ILE A 60 -5.71 7.65 -24.43
C ILE A 60 -4.38 7.86 -25.15
N ARG A 61 -4.10 7.04 -26.18
CA ARG A 61 -2.86 7.15 -26.97
C ARG A 61 -2.67 8.55 -27.58
N MET A 62 -3.77 9.15 -28.06
CA MET A 62 -3.77 10.43 -28.77
C MET A 62 -3.99 11.63 -27.85
N TRP A 63 -4.26 11.42 -26.55
CA TRP A 63 -4.41 12.53 -25.61
C TRP A 63 -3.06 13.19 -25.38
N PRO A 64 -2.92 14.52 -25.58
CA PRO A 64 -1.74 15.27 -25.13
C PRO A 64 -1.72 15.35 -23.59
N SER A 65 -1.49 14.22 -22.92
CA SER A 65 -1.63 14.09 -21.46
C SER A 65 -0.60 14.92 -20.70
N ALA A 66 0.62 15.09 -21.22
CA ALA A 66 1.63 15.95 -20.59
C ALA A 66 1.20 17.43 -20.59
N GLU A 67 0.50 17.90 -21.63
CA GLU A 67 -0.03 19.26 -21.70
C GLU A 67 -1.32 19.42 -20.87
N SER A 68 -2.13 18.36 -20.80
CA SER A 68 -3.40 18.36 -20.05
C SER A 68 -3.20 18.25 -18.54
N PHE A 69 -2.08 17.67 -18.11
CA PHE A 69 -1.73 17.44 -16.71
C PHE A 69 -0.28 17.88 -16.46
N PRO A 70 0.04 19.18 -16.60
CA PRO A 70 1.42 19.67 -16.60
C PRO A 70 2.14 19.48 -15.26
N ASP A 71 1.37 19.41 -14.16
CA ASP A 71 1.90 19.23 -12.80
C ASP A 71 2.02 17.76 -12.38
N LEU A 72 1.58 16.83 -13.23
CA LEU A 72 1.53 15.41 -12.91
C LEU A 72 2.50 14.62 -13.80
N LYS A 73 3.14 13.62 -13.21
CA LYS A 73 3.94 12.65 -13.96
C LYS A 73 3.00 11.61 -14.55
N VAL A 74 2.88 11.58 -15.88
CA VAL A 74 1.96 10.69 -16.59
C VAL A 74 2.72 9.59 -17.34
N VAL A 75 2.28 8.35 -17.17
CA VAL A 75 2.76 7.20 -17.94
C VAL A 75 1.64 6.75 -18.87
N ASN A 76 1.82 6.90 -20.18
CA ASN A 76 0.79 6.57 -21.17
C ASN A 76 0.96 5.15 -21.71
N ARG A 77 -0.05 4.30 -21.52
CA ARG A 77 -0.16 2.93 -22.04
C ARG A 77 -1.42 2.75 -22.89
N GLY A 78 -1.79 3.80 -23.63
CA GLY A 78 -2.82 3.75 -24.65
C GLY A 78 -2.30 3.19 -25.97
N PHE A 79 -3.01 2.24 -26.57
CA PHE A 79 -2.71 1.75 -27.93
C PHE A 79 -3.95 1.68 -28.82
N GLY A 80 -3.80 2.04 -30.10
CA GLY A 80 -4.94 2.36 -30.98
C GLY A 80 -5.77 1.15 -31.36
N GLY A 81 -7.10 1.23 -31.30
CA GLY A 81 -7.98 0.11 -31.69
C GLY A 81 -8.07 -1.04 -30.67
N ALA A 82 -7.50 -0.86 -29.48
CA ALA A 82 -7.56 -1.86 -28.41
C ALA A 82 -9.00 -2.17 -27.99
N HIS A 83 -9.24 -3.44 -27.71
CA HIS A 83 -10.36 -3.96 -26.96
C HIS A 83 -9.92 -4.17 -25.50
N ILE A 84 -10.86 -4.21 -24.55
CA ILE A 84 -10.51 -4.48 -23.14
C ILE A 84 -9.81 -5.84 -23.00
N SER A 85 -10.18 -6.82 -23.82
CA SER A 85 -9.51 -8.13 -23.88
C SER A 85 -8.03 -8.05 -24.23
N ASP A 86 -7.60 -7.06 -25.03
CA ASP A 86 -6.19 -6.88 -25.36
C ASP A 86 -5.42 -6.31 -24.16
N LEU A 87 -6.02 -5.40 -23.39
CA LEU A 87 -5.44 -4.89 -22.15
C LEU A 87 -5.28 -6.01 -21.10
N ILE A 88 -6.26 -6.90 -21.00
CA ILE A 88 -6.19 -8.10 -20.15
C ILE A 88 -5.05 -9.02 -20.59
N HIS A 89 -4.90 -9.24 -21.90
CA HIS A 89 -3.82 -10.08 -22.44
C HIS A 89 -2.44 -9.50 -22.11
N PHE A 90 -2.23 -8.20 -22.33
CA PHE A 90 -0.95 -7.52 -22.13
C PHE A 90 -0.75 -6.94 -20.72
N GLN A 91 -1.58 -7.33 -19.74
CA GLN A 91 -1.54 -6.77 -18.38
C GLN A 91 -0.14 -6.77 -17.74
N LYS A 92 0.71 -7.75 -18.07
CA LYS A 92 2.06 -7.86 -17.51
C LYS A 92 2.98 -6.74 -17.98
N ASP A 93 2.76 -6.25 -19.20
CA ASP A 93 3.60 -5.24 -19.82
C ASP A 93 3.09 -3.82 -19.58
N ILE A 94 1.78 -3.64 -19.42
CA ILE A 94 1.17 -2.30 -19.33
C ILE A 94 0.68 -1.92 -17.93
N LEU A 95 0.67 -2.87 -16.99
CA LEU A 95 0.16 -2.66 -15.62
C LEU A 95 1.05 -3.35 -14.58
N ARG A 96 1.16 -4.68 -14.58
CA ARG A 96 1.77 -5.44 -13.48
C ARG A 96 3.29 -5.32 -13.35
N ARG A 97 3.98 -4.83 -14.39
CA ARG A 97 5.42 -4.54 -14.33
C ARG A 97 5.75 -3.39 -13.38
N TYR A 98 4.80 -2.46 -13.19
CA TYR A 98 5.07 -1.22 -12.47
C TYR A 98 4.67 -1.33 -10.99
N ALA A 99 5.30 -0.52 -10.15
CA ALA A 99 4.79 -0.27 -8.80
C ALA A 99 3.35 0.31 -8.89
N PRO A 100 2.51 0.15 -7.86
CA PRO A 100 1.17 0.74 -7.86
C PRO A 100 1.20 2.26 -8.17
N PRO A 101 0.46 2.75 -9.20
CA PRO A 101 0.38 4.19 -9.47
C PRO A 101 -0.50 4.89 -8.42
N GLN A 102 -0.38 6.22 -8.32
CA GLN A 102 -1.27 7.01 -7.47
C GLN A 102 -2.72 6.99 -7.97
N CYS A 103 -2.91 6.84 -9.28
CA CYS A 103 -4.21 6.69 -9.91
C CYS A 103 -4.08 6.08 -11.32
N ILE A 104 -5.12 5.40 -11.79
CA ILE A 104 -5.26 4.93 -13.17
C ILE A 104 -6.40 5.71 -13.85
N VAL A 105 -6.13 6.32 -15.01
CA VAL A 105 -7.17 6.86 -15.89
C VAL A 105 -7.44 5.85 -17.00
N PHE A 106 -8.66 5.31 -17.05
CA PHE A 106 -9.03 4.22 -17.94
C PHE A 106 -10.03 4.65 -19.01
N PHE A 107 -9.74 4.34 -20.28
CA PHE A 107 -10.71 4.46 -21.38
C PHE A 107 -10.55 3.34 -22.41
N CYS A 108 -11.49 2.39 -22.42
CA CYS A 108 -11.60 1.33 -23.43
C CYS A 108 -13.04 0.78 -23.46
N GLY A 109 -13.43 0.10 -24.54
CA GLY A 109 -14.79 -0.46 -24.71
C GLY A 109 -15.51 0.01 -25.98
N GLY A 110 -15.17 1.19 -26.50
CA GLY A 110 -15.80 1.69 -27.73
C GLY A 110 -15.48 0.85 -28.97
N ASN A 111 -14.29 0.26 -29.05
CA ASN A 111 -13.92 -0.66 -30.13
C ASN A 111 -14.55 -2.04 -29.92
N ASP A 112 -14.69 -2.48 -28.67
CA ASP A 112 -15.39 -3.72 -28.32
C ASP A 112 -16.81 -3.76 -28.88
N VAL A 113 -17.60 -2.71 -28.62
CA VAL A 113 -18.96 -2.57 -29.16
C VAL A 113 -18.94 -2.51 -30.70
N THR A 114 -17.97 -1.80 -31.28
CA THR A 114 -17.82 -1.72 -32.76
C THR A 114 -17.45 -3.07 -33.38
N GLY A 115 -16.69 -3.89 -32.66
CA GLY A 115 -16.32 -5.25 -33.05
C GLY A 115 -17.43 -6.28 -32.83
N GLY A 116 -18.64 -5.85 -32.44
CA GLY A 116 -19.82 -6.69 -32.30
C GLY A 116 -19.99 -7.35 -30.93
N LYS A 117 -19.18 -6.98 -29.92
CA LYS A 117 -19.42 -7.47 -28.54
C LYS A 117 -20.66 -6.79 -27.97
N SER A 118 -21.51 -7.57 -27.30
CA SER A 118 -22.64 -7.01 -26.55
C SER A 118 -22.16 -6.26 -25.31
N ALA A 119 -23.00 -5.38 -24.77
CA ALA A 119 -22.74 -4.64 -23.55
C ALA A 119 -22.35 -5.57 -22.40
N GLN A 120 -23.01 -6.72 -22.25
CA GLN A 120 -22.68 -7.71 -21.23
C GLN A 120 -21.27 -8.28 -21.38
N GLN A 121 -20.79 -8.50 -22.61
CA GLN A 121 -19.42 -8.92 -22.84
C GLN A 121 -18.42 -7.84 -22.44
N VAL A 122 -18.67 -6.58 -22.83
CA VAL A 122 -17.79 -5.45 -22.50
C VAL A 122 -17.76 -5.19 -20.99
N ILE A 123 -18.91 -5.29 -20.31
CA ILE A 123 -19.01 -5.20 -18.85
C ILE A 123 -18.18 -6.32 -18.19
N GLY A 124 -18.30 -7.55 -18.68
CA GLY A 124 -17.51 -8.69 -18.18
C GLY A 124 -16.00 -8.48 -18.34
N ASP A 125 -15.57 -7.97 -19.50
CA ASP A 125 -14.17 -7.63 -19.73
C ASP A 125 -13.70 -6.49 -18.81
N PHE A 126 -14.52 -5.46 -18.59
CA PHE A 126 -14.21 -4.38 -17.64
C PHE A 126 -14.06 -4.91 -16.21
N GLN A 127 -14.96 -5.79 -15.77
CA GLN A 127 -14.87 -6.43 -14.45
C GLN A 127 -13.59 -7.26 -14.32
N ALA A 128 -13.16 -7.94 -15.38
CA ALA A 128 -11.92 -8.71 -15.39
C ALA A 128 -10.68 -7.83 -15.26
N ILE A 129 -10.58 -6.71 -15.99
CA ILE A 129 -9.45 -5.78 -15.84
C ILE A 129 -9.49 -5.06 -14.49
N TRP A 130 -10.67 -4.71 -13.97
CA TRP A 130 -10.80 -4.11 -12.64
C TRP A 130 -10.32 -5.06 -11.53
N LYS A 131 -10.66 -6.35 -11.64
CA LYS A 131 -10.13 -7.38 -10.74
C LYS A 131 -8.61 -7.46 -10.79
N ILE A 132 -8.03 -7.43 -12.00
CA ILE A 132 -6.57 -7.42 -12.18
C ILE A 132 -5.92 -6.21 -11.50
N VAL A 133 -6.52 -5.02 -11.62
CA VAL A 133 -6.04 -3.80 -10.96
C VAL A 133 -6.07 -3.97 -9.44
N ASN A 134 -7.19 -4.40 -8.87
CA ASN A 134 -7.32 -4.60 -7.43
C ASN A 134 -6.36 -5.66 -6.87
N GLU A 135 -6.04 -6.71 -7.65
CA GLU A 135 -5.06 -7.72 -7.25
C GLU A 135 -3.61 -7.18 -7.28
N HIS A 136 -3.29 -6.31 -8.23
CA HIS A 136 -1.94 -5.76 -8.40
C HIS A 136 -1.68 -4.55 -7.51
N ALA A 137 -2.70 -3.72 -7.34
CA ALA A 137 -2.64 -2.39 -6.74
C ALA A 137 -3.93 -2.10 -5.94
N PRO A 138 -4.16 -2.79 -4.81
CA PRO A 138 -5.44 -2.78 -4.08
C PRO A 138 -5.84 -1.43 -3.47
N GLN A 139 -4.93 -0.46 -3.43
CA GLN A 139 -5.19 0.90 -2.92
C GLN A 139 -5.24 1.94 -4.04
N THR A 140 -4.94 1.55 -5.28
CA THR A 140 -4.88 2.48 -6.41
C THR A 140 -6.29 2.75 -6.94
N PRO A 141 -6.76 4.00 -6.92
CA PRO A 141 -8.04 4.36 -7.52
C PRO A 141 -7.99 4.31 -9.05
N LEU A 142 -9.08 3.89 -9.67
CA LEU A 142 -9.29 3.90 -11.12
C LEU A 142 -10.40 4.87 -11.49
N ILE A 143 -10.09 5.80 -12.39
CA ILE A 143 -11.03 6.73 -12.99
C ILE A 143 -11.46 6.16 -14.34
N TYR A 144 -12.69 5.67 -14.39
CA TYR A 144 -13.32 5.20 -15.61
C TYR A 144 -13.88 6.38 -16.39
N ILE A 145 -13.43 6.52 -17.64
CA ILE A 145 -14.02 7.44 -18.62
C ILE A 145 -15.04 6.62 -19.44
N PRO A 146 -16.32 7.03 -19.49
CA PRO A 146 -17.34 6.33 -20.25
C PRO A 146 -17.01 6.25 -21.73
N ILE A 147 -17.48 5.19 -22.38
CA ILE A 147 -17.45 5.09 -23.84
C ILE A 147 -18.13 6.35 -24.38
N LYS A 148 -17.41 7.11 -25.21
CA LYS A 148 -17.88 8.40 -25.70
C LYS A 148 -18.98 8.27 -26.76
N PRO A 149 -20.01 9.14 -26.73
CA PRO A 149 -20.87 9.34 -27.86
C PRO A 149 -20.08 9.98 -29.00
N CYS A 150 -20.10 9.41 -30.20
CA CYS A 150 -19.43 10.01 -31.35
C CYS A 150 -20.26 9.84 -32.63
N PRO A 151 -20.30 10.85 -33.53
CA PRO A 151 -21.16 10.82 -34.71
C PRO A 151 -20.93 9.60 -35.62
N SER A 152 -19.67 9.22 -35.86
CA SER A 152 -19.33 8.06 -36.71
C SER A 152 -19.85 6.71 -36.18
N ARG A 153 -20.14 6.61 -34.88
CA ARG A 153 -20.63 5.40 -34.21
C ARG A 153 -21.95 5.61 -33.48
N TRP A 154 -22.72 6.64 -33.85
CA TRP A 154 -23.95 7.01 -33.15
C TRP A 154 -24.99 5.88 -33.10
N HIS A 155 -25.06 5.07 -34.16
CA HIS A 155 -25.92 3.88 -34.23
C HIS A 155 -25.61 2.81 -33.17
N LEU A 156 -24.42 2.83 -32.54
CA LEU A 156 -24.01 1.94 -31.46
C LEU A 156 -24.17 2.56 -30.07
N TRP A 157 -24.63 3.81 -29.98
CA TRP A 157 -24.69 4.54 -28.72
C TRP A 157 -25.55 3.84 -27.66
N ALA A 158 -26.68 3.25 -28.07
CA ALA A 158 -27.58 2.54 -27.16
C ALA A 158 -26.90 1.34 -26.46
N GLU A 159 -25.99 0.66 -27.16
CA GLU A 159 -25.22 -0.46 -26.58
C GLU A 159 -24.10 0.06 -25.67
N ALA A 160 -23.37 1.09 -26.12
CA ALA A 160 -22.33 1.74 -25.33
C ALA A 160 -22.88 2.35 -24.03
N SER A 161 -24.06 2.96 -24.06
CA SER A 161 -24.70 3.56 -22.88
C SER A 161 -25.09 2.52 -21.83
N GLN A 162 -25.39 1.28 -22.22
CA GLN A 162 -25.64 0.20 -21.27
C GLN A 162 -24.36 -0.16 -20.49
N VAL A 163 -23.21 -0.21 -21.17
CA VAL A 163 -21.90 -0.42 -20.52
C VAL A 163 -21.63 0.71 -19.53
N ASN A 164 -21.78 1.96 -19.97
CA ASN A 164 -21.54 3.14 -19.14
C ASN A 164 -22.42 3.14 -17.88
N ALA A 165 -23.72 2.85 -18.01
CA ALA A 165 -24.65 2.78 -16.88
C ALA A 165 -24.29 1.67 -15.89
N ALA A 166 -23.82 0.51 -16.38
CA ALA A 166 -23.39 -0.59 -15.52
C ALA A 166 -22.13 -0.23 -14.71
N VAL A 167 -21.15 0.44 -15.33
CA VAL A 167 -19.92 0.87 -14.65
C VAL A 167 -20.20 2.01 -13.65
N LEU A 168 -21.09 2.95 -13.98
CA LEU A 168 -21.55 3.97 -13.05
C LEU A 168 -22.15 3.32 -11.78
N LYS A 169 -23.09 2.39 -11.95
CA LYS A 169 -23.70 1.67 -10.83
C LYS A 169 -22.69 0.85 -10.00
N GLN A 170 -21.62 0.38 -10.64
CA GLN A 170 -20.51 -0.28 -9.93
C GLN A 170 -19.69 0.72 -9.11
N SER A 171 -19.39 1.90 -9.68
CA SER A 171 -18.63 2.97 -9.02
C SER A 171 -19.30 3.51 -7.75
N GLU A 172 -20.64 3.56 -7.72
CA GLU A 172 -21.41 3.98 -6.53
C GLU A 172 -21.21 3.06 -5.31
N LYS A 173 -20.68 1.85 -5.51
CA LYS A 173 -20.48 0.84 -4.47
C LYS A 173 -19.02 0.57 -4.14
N ASP A 174 -18.10 1.12 -4.93
CA ASP A 174 -16.68 0.82 -4.86
C ASP A 174 -15.90 2.12 -4.66
N PRO A 175 -15.32 2.36 -3.46
CA PRO A 175 -14.70 3.64 -3.14
C PRO A 175 -13.42 3.92 -3.94
N LEU A 176 -12.88 2.93 -4.66
CA LEU A 176 -11.69 3.09 -5.50
C LEU A 176 -12.03 3.19 -7.00
N LEU A 177 -13.29 2.99 -7.38
CA LEU A 177 -13.74 3.16 -8.77
C LEU A 177 -14.48 4.48 -8.92
N TYR A 178 -13.88 5.42 -9.64
CA TYR A 178 -14.48 6.71 -9.96
C TYR A 178 -15.07 6.68 -11.37
N TYR A 179 -16.21 7.33 -11.57
CA TYR A 179 -16.82 7.53 -12.89
C TYR A 179 -16.71 9.01 -13.27
N ALA A 180 -15.90 9.32 -14.29
CA ALA A 180 -15.74 10.68 -14.80
C ALA A 180 -16.68 10.90 -15.99
N ASP A 181 -17.85 11.48 -15.77
CA ASP A 181 -18.91 11.60 -16.79
C ASP A 181 -18.59 12.59 -17.90
N THR A 182 -17.74 12.16 -18.83
CA THR A 182 -17.41 12.92 -20.04
C THR A 182 -18.48 12.83 -21.12
N ALA A 183 -19.43 11.90 -21.01
CA ALA A 183 -20.46 11.70 -22.03
C ALA A 183 -21.57 12.75 -21.93
N ALA A 184 -22.00 13.10 -20.72
CA ALA A 184 -23.02 14.13 -20.49
C ALA A 184 -22.70 15.48 -21.16
N PRO A 185 -21.55 16.14 -20.91
CA PRO A 185 -21.25 17.44 -21.54
C PRO A 185 -21.10 17.35 -23.06
N MET A 186 -20.76 16.17 -23.61
CA MET A 186 -20.77 15.98 -25.07
C MET A 186 -22.21 15.94 -25.62
N LEU A 187 -23.12 15.24 -24.95
CA LEU A 187 -24.53 15.14 -25.35
C LEU A 187 -25.29 16.46 -25.21
N GLU A 188 -24.87 17.33 -24.29
CA GLU A 188 -25.40 18.70 -24.17
C GLU A 188 -25.16 19.54 -25.43
N THR A 189 -24.16 19.20 -26.24
CA THR A 189 -23.90 19.87 -27.52
C THR A 189 -24.77 19.37 -28.67
N GLY A 190 -25.48 18.25 -28.48
CA GLY A 190 -26.34 17.64 -29.49
C GLY A 190 -26.40 16.12 -29.43
N THR A 191 -27.35 15.55 -30.18
CA THR A 191 -27.54 14.09 -30.34
C THR A 191 -27.63 13.71 -31.83
N PRO A 192 -26.53 13.35 -32.51
CA PRO A 192 -25.17 13.16 -31.99
C PRO A 192 -24.47 14.47 -31.59
N PRO A 193 -23.40 14.39 -30.76
CA PRO A 193 -22.63 15.56 -30.32
C PRO A 193 -22.07 16.41 -31.47
N ASP A 194 -21.81 17.69 -31.18
CA ASP A 194 -21.23 18.66 -32.10
C ASP A 194 -19.94 18.13 -32.76
N ALA A 195 -19.90 18.16 -34.09
CA ALA A 195 -18.78 17.71 -34.91
C ALA A 195 -17.46 18.40 -34.55
N SER A 196 -17.49 19.64 -34.02
CA SER A 196 -16.29 20.37 -33.61
C SER A 196 -15.53 19.73 -32.44
N LEU A 197 -16.17 18.81 -31.71
CA LEU A 197 -15.52 18.01 -30.66
C LEU A 197 -14.62 16.90 -31.24
N PHE A 198 -14.69 16.64 -32.55
CA PHE A 198 -13.98 15.55 -33.22
C PHE A 198 -13.07 16.08 -34.33
N ILE A 199 -12.08 15.26 -34.71
CA ILE A 199 -11.34 15.45 -35.96
C ILE A 199 -12.20 14.95 -37.15
N SER A 200 -11.65 15.03 -38.36
CA SER A 200 -12.36 14.73 -39.61
C SER A 200 -13.00 13.33 -39.68
N ASP A 201 -12.52 12.37 -38.90
CA ASP A 201 -13.09 11.01 -38.85
C ASP A 201 -14.37 10.89 -38.00
N MET A 202 -14.77 11.97 -37.32
CA MET A 202 -15.93 12.02 -36.43
C MET A 202 -15.91 10.93 -35.35
N LEU A 203 -14.71 10.50 -34.97
CA LEU A 203 -14.44 9.44 -34.01
C LEU A 203 -13.46 9.92 -32.94
N HIS A 204 -12.28 10.38 -33.33
CA HIS A 204 -11.26 10.84 -32.39
C HIS A 204 -11.48 12.32 -32.04
N LEU A 205 -11.12 12.68 -30.81
CA LEU A 205 -11.40 14.02 -30.29
C LEU A 205 -10.47 15.05 -30.95
N SER A 206 -11.02 16.23 -31.21
CA SER A 206 -10.23 17.43 -31.52
C SER A 206 -9.57 17.97 -30.26
N ALA A 207 -8.74 19.02 -30.40
CA ALA A 207 -8.23 19.75 -29.23
C ALA A 207 -9.37 20.31 -28.35
N LYS A 208 -10.51 20.70 -28.94
CA LYS A 208 -11.70 21.14 -28.19
C LYS A 208 -12.32 19.97 -27.41
N GLY A 209 -12.44 18.80 -28.04
CA GLY A 209 -12.94 17.59 -27.38
C GLY A 209 -12.05 17.13 -26.21
N TYR A 210 -10.73 17.15 -26.40
CA TYR A 210 -9.80 16.80 -25.31
C TYR A 210 -9.83 17.81 -24.16
N ARG A 211 -9.99 19.12 -24.42
CA ARG A 211 -10.18 20.11 -23.34
C ARG A 211 -11.42 19.79 -22.50
N MET A 212 -12.55 19.50 -23.15
CA MET A 212 -13.78 19.10 -22.45
C MET A 212 -13.57 17.85 -21.59
N TRP A 213 -12.86 16.84 -22.12
CA TRP A 213 -12.49 15.67 -21.33
C TRP A 213 -11.59 16.02 -20.14
N THR A 214 -10.57 16.85 -20.34
CA THR A 214 -9.65 17.29 -19.27
C THR A 214 -10.40 18.02 -18.16
N ASP A 215 -11.32 18.92 -18.50
CA ASP A 215 -12.10 19.70 -17.52
C ASP A 215 -12.94 18.79 -16.59
N VAL A 216 -13.43 17.67 -17.11
CA VAL A 216 -14.16 16.67 -16.33
C VAL A 216 -13.19 15.76 -15.56
N VAL A 217 -12.14 15.24 -16.20
CA VAL A 217 -11.28 14.20 -15.64
C VAL A 217 -10.30 14.74 -14.59
N ARG A 218 -9.80 15.98 -14.74
CA ARG A 218 -8.79 16.56 -13.83
C ARG A 218 -9.24 16.61 -12.36
N PRO A 219 -10.45 17.10 -12.01
CA PRO A 219 -10.93 17.06 -10.63
C PRO A 219 -10.98 15.65 -10.03
N HIS A 220 -11.33 14.63 -10.83
CA HIS A 220 -11.31 13.25 -10.37
C HIS A 220 -9.88 12.75 -10.11
N VAL A 221 -8.93 13.09 -11.00
CA VAL A 221 -7.50 12.75 -10.83
C VAL A 221 -6.95 13.39 -9.56
N ASP A 222 -7.15 14.69 -9.36
CA ASP A 222 -6.65 15.41 -8.20
C ASP A 222 -7.24 14.85 -6.89
N HIS A 223 -8.54 14.56 -6.88
CA HIS A 223 -9.20 13.93 -5.74
C HIS A 223 -8.67 12.52 -5.47
N ALA A 224 -8.53 11.69 -6.51
CA ALA A 224 -8.04 10.32 -6.41
C ALA A 224 -6.60 10.27 -5.87
N ILE A 225 -5.71 11.13 -6.37
CA ILE A 225 -4.34 11.24 -5.87
C ILE A 225 -4.33 11.66 -4.40
N ARG A 226 -5.11 12.67 -4.01
CA ARG A 226 -5.20 13.08 -2.61
C ARG A 226 -5.67 11.94 -1.71
N SER A 227 -6.74 11.25 -2.10
CA SER A 227 -7.26 10.10 -1.36
C SER A 227 -6.23 8.96 -1.27
N PHE A 228 -5.50 8.68 -2.35
CA PHE A 228 -4.40 7.71 -2.36
C PHE A 228 -3.29 8.09 -1.38
N VAL A 229 -2.83 9.35 -1.40
CA VAL A 229 -1.81 9.84 -0.47
C VAL A 229 -2.30 9.76 0.98
N GLU A 230 -3.52 10.24 1.27
CA GLU A 230 -4.10 10.22 2.61
C GLU A 230 -4.28 8.80 3.16
N SER A 231 -4.74 7.86 2.33
CA SER A 231 -4.86 6.43 2.72
C SER A 231 -3.51 5.77 3.01
N ASN A 232 -2.43 6.33 2.47
CA ASN A 232 -1.06 5.92 2.73
C ASN A 232 -0.46 6.62 3.97
N LEU A 233 -1.08 7.64 4.55
CA LEU A 233 -0.58 8.21 5.80
C LEU A 233 -0.88 7.22 6.94
N VAL A 234 0.13 6.95 7.77
CA VAL A 234 0.04 6.00 8.89
C VAL A 234 0.51 6.58 10.22
N LEU A 235 1.26 7.68 10.20
CA LEU A 235 1.77 8.34 11.39
C LEU A 235 0.68 9.18 12.03
N TYR A 236 0.46 9.02 13.33
CA TYR A 236 -0.62 9.68 14.06
C TYR A 236 -0.58 11.20 13.89
N GLU A 237 0.61 11.79 13.99
CA GLU A 237 0.89 13.22 13.87
C GLU A 237 0.63 13.82 12.48
N GLU A 238 0.48 12.98 11.45
CA GLU A 238 0.20 13.39 10.06
C GLU A 238 -1.28 13.25 9.69
N LEU A 239 -2.10 12.63 10.55
CA LEU A 239 -3.49 12.35 10.25
C LEU A 239 -4.40 13.54 10.56
N THR A 240 -5.24 13.92 9.58
CA THR A 240 -6.42 14.74 9.86
C THR A 240 -7.46 13.91 10.63
N PRO A 241 -8.41 14.55 11.34
CA PRO A 241 -9.49 13.81 12.02
C PRO A 241 -10.32 12.90 11.10
N THR A 242 -10.42 13.22 9.80
CA THR A 242 -11.09 12.36 8.82
C THR A 242 -10.27 11.12 8.51
N ALA A 243 -8.97 11.28 8.20
CA ALA A 243 -8.07 10.16 7.95
C ALA A 243 -7.93 9.25 9.19
N PHE A 244 -7.83 9.84 10.38
CA PHE A 244 -7.81 9.12 11.66
C PHE A 244 -9.03 8.19 11.81
N ARG A 245 -10.24 8.73 11.63
CA ARG A 245 -11.48 7.93 11.75
C ARG A 245 -11.52 6.80 10.72
N GLN A 246 -11.13 7.07 9.48
CA GLN A 246 -11.09 6.05 8.43
C GLN A 246 -10.15 4.89 8.79
N ARG A 247 -8.92 5.20 9.22
CA ARG A 247 -7.95 4.17 9.61
C ARG A 247 -8.40 3.39 10.85
N LEU A 248 -8.98 4.09 11.84
CA LEU A 248 -9.49 3.45 13.04
C LEU A 248 -10.65 2.49 12.74
N THR A 249 -11.55 2.85 11.81
CA THR A 249 -12.62 1.95 11.35
C THR A 249 -12.08 0.74 10.58
N GLN A 250 -11.02 0.90 9.80
CA GLN A 250 -10.39 -0.21 9.06
C GLN A 250 -9.71 -1.20 10.01
N ALA A 251 -8.90 -0.69 10.94
CA ALA A 251 -8.21 -1.49 11.93
C ALA A 251 -7.91 -0.63 13.17
N PRO A 252 -8.57 -0.85 14.31
CA PRO A 252 -8.34 -0.08 15.53
C PRO A 252 -7.06 -0.52 16.27
N ILE A 253 -5.93 -0.54 15.54
CA ILE A 253 -4.60 -0.92 16.01
C ILE A 253 -3.74 0.34 16.20
N ALA A 254 -3.13 0.45 17.38
CA ALA A 254 -2.09 1.42 17.68
C ALA A 254 -0.72 0.72 17.66
N TYR A 255 0.25 1.26 16.92
CA TYR A 255 1.64 0.80 16.96
C TYR A 255 2.49 1.81 17.73
N LEU A 256 3.07 1.41 18.85
CA LEU A 256 3.89 2.29 19.70
C LEU A 256 5.38 1.88 19.61
N PRO A 257 6.23 2.66 18.92
CA PRO A 257 7.66 2.45 18.95
C PRO A 257 8.21 2.75 20.35
N LEU A 258 8.74 1.73 21.03
CA LEU A 258 9.40 1.83 22.33
C LEU A 258 10.92 1.97 22.12
N GLY A 259 11.38 3.01 21.44
CA GLY A 259 12.75 3.07 20.93
C GLY A 259 13.61 4.14 21.58
N THR A 260 14.67 3.74 22.25
CA THR A 260 15.52 4.64 23.04
C THR A 260 16.57 5.39 22.21
N LEU A 261 17.12 6.47 22.77
CA LEU A 261 18.34 7.12 22.27
C LEU A 261 19.57 6.54 22.99
N GLU A 262 20.08 5.42 22.48
CA GLU A 262 21.11 4.59 23.11
C GLU A 262 22.28 4.33 22.17
N TRP A 263 23.49 4.24 22.72
CA TRP A 263 24.69 3.80 22.01
C TRP A 263 24.48 2.45 21.31
N HIS A 264 24.72 2.41 19.99
CA HIS A 264 24.61 1.21 19.16
C HIS A 264 25.91 0.95 18.38
N GLY A 265 27.05 1.15 19.04
CA GLY A 265 28.34 1.19 18.36
C GLY A 265 28.53 2.45 17.52
N GLU A 266 29.72 2.64 16.99
CA GLU A 266 30.08 3.83 16.19
C GLU A 266 29.38 3.83 14.81
N HIS A 267 28.95 2.67 14.31
CA HIS A 267 28.44 2.50 12.95
C HIS A 267 26.93 2.73 12.80
N LEU A 268 26.20 2.83 13.90
CA LEU A 268 24.75 3.01 13.90
C LEU A 268 24.33 4.28 14.65
N PRO A 269 23.19 4.88 14.27
CA PRO A 269 22.70 6.07 14.94
C PRO A 269 22.21 5.76 16.36
N LEU A 270 22.30 6.74 17.26
CA LEU A 270 21.77 6.65 18.64
C LEU A 270 20.26 6.30 18.69
N GLY A 271 19.50 6.64 17.67
CA GLY A 271 18.07 6.33 17.57
C GLY A 271 17.74 4.97 16.95
N SER A 272 18.70 4.04 16.88
CA SER A 272 18.55 2.77 16.16
C SER A 272 17.32 1.97 16.60
N ASP A 273 17.05 1.87 17.90
CA ASP A 273 15.87 1.17 18.41
C ASP A 273 14.58 1.71 17.80
N GLY A 274 14.43 3.02 17.85
CA GLY A 274 13.25 3.73 17.41
C GLY A 274 13.08 3.76 15.91
N LEU A 275 14.18 3.94 15.18
CA LEU A 275 14.19 3.88 13.72
C LEU A 275 13.72 2.52 13.24
N GLN A 276 14.28 1.43 13.78
CA GLN A 276 13.89 0.08 13.40
C GLN A 276 12.40 -0.19 13.68
N ALA A 277 11.95 0.06 14.91
CA ALA A 277 10.56 -0.17 15.31
C ALA A 277 9.57 0.68 14.51
N LYS A 278 9.83 1.99 14.37
CA LYS A 278 8.95 2.92 13.64
C LYS A 278 8.79 2.51 12.18
N HIS A 279 9.89 2.26 11.46
CA HIS A 279 9.79 1.92 10.04
C HIS A 279 9.17 0.53 9.82
N PHE A 280 9.41 -0.43 10.72
CA PHE A 280 8.71 -1.71 10.68
C PHE A 280 7.20 -1.54 10.88
N PHE A 281 6.79 -0.72 11.84
CA PHE A 281 5.39 -0.42 12.10
C PHE A 281 4.72 0.37 10.98
N GLU A 282 5.41 1.29 10.32
CA GLU A 282 4.87 1.98 9.15
C GLU A 282 4.55 0.99 8.03
N GLN A 283 5.45 0.04 7.74
CA GLN A 283 5.20 -1.01 6.75
C GLN A 283 4.03 -1.90 7.13
N LEU A 284 3.97 -2.32 8.40
CA LEU A 284 2.89 -3.17 8.91
C LEU A 284 1.54 -2.44 8.90
N ALA A 285 1.50 -1.16 9.28
CA ALA A 285 0.29 -0.34 9.30
C ALA A 285 -0.24 -0.07 7.89
N ARG A 286 0.63 0.08 6.88
CA ARG A 286 0.21 0.20 5.47
C ARG A 286 -0.49 -1.07 4.97
N GLU A 287 -0.07 -2.23 5.46
CA GLU A 287 -0.54 -3.52 4.97
C GLU A 287 -1.74 -4.09 5.76
N VAL A 288 -1.76 -3.90 7.08
CA VAL A 288 -2.80 -4.44 7.99
C VAL A 288 -3.83 -3.37 8.35
N GLY A 289 -3.50 -2.09 8.18
CA GLY A 289 -4.26 -0.97 8.75
C GLY A 289 -3.71 -0.56 10.13
N GLY A 290 -4.35 0.41 10.78
CA GLY A 290 -3.90 0.95 12.06
C GLY A 290 -3.00 2.17 11.94
N ILE A 291 -2.55 2.68 13.09
CA ILE A 291 -1.92 4.00 13.22
C ILE A 291 -0.66 3.89 14.07
N VAL A 292 0.44 4.44 13.58
CA VAL A 292 1.75 4.45 14.26
C VAL A 292 1.85 5.72 15.10
N LEU A 293 2.13 5.55 16.39
CA LEU A 293 2.35 6.64 17.33
C LEU A 293 3.76 7.23 17.21
N PRO A 294 3.95 8.47 17.69
CA PRO A 294 5.27 9.00 17.99
C PRO A 294 6.07 8.05 18.88
N MET A 295 7.37 7.96 18.61
CA MET A 295 8.30 7.15 19.37
C MET A 295 8.40 7.62 20.83
N LEU A 296 8.36 6.66 21.76
CA LEU A 296 8.71 6.91 23.15
C LEU A 296 10.21 6.68 23.35
N HIS A 297 10.95 7.79 23.37
CA HIS A 297 12.43 7.77 23.42
C HIS A 297 13.02 7.49 24.80
N LEU A 298 12.22 7.58 25.86
CA LEU A 298 12.62 7.24 27.21
C LEU A 298 12.24 5.80 27.52
N GLY A 299 13.14 5.05 28.14
CA GLY A 299 12.93 3.64 28.48
C GLY A 299 13.68 3.22 29.75
N PRO A 300 13.18 2.19 30.45
CA PRO A 300 13.88 1.62 31.59
C PRO A 300 15.08 0.80 31.12
N ASP A 301 16.16 0.84 31.89
CA ASP A 301 17.30 -0.04 31.72
C ASP A 301 18.08 -0.15 33.04
N ARG A 302 19.15 -0.94 33.05
CA ARG A 302 20.11 -1.06 34.14
C ARG A 302 20.59 0.32 34.56
N LYS A 303 20.75 0.51 35.87
CA LYS A 303 21.28 1.73 36.49
C LYS A 303 22.21 1.34 37.62
N LYS A 304 23.40 1.93 37.70
CA LYS A 304 24.35 1.70 38.78
C LYS A 304 25.17 2.95 39.08
N GLN A 305 25.54 3.12 40.35
CA GLN A 305 26.53 4.12 40.75
C GLN A 305 27.93 3.50 40.67
N VAL A 306 28.83 4.14 39.91
CA VAL A 306 30.23 3.74 39.75
C VAL A 306 31.10 4.99 39.92
N ASN A 307 31.98 4.99 40.92
CA ASN A 307 32.91 6.10 41.20
C ASN A 307 32.23 7.49 41.28
N GLY A 308 31.05 7.56 41.90
CA GLY A 308 30.29 8.81 42.06
C GLY A 308 29.54 9.29 40.81
N LYS A 309 29.55 8.51 39.72
CA LYS A 309 28.75 8.76 38.51
C LYS A 309 27.65 7.71 38.37
N THR A 310 26.50 8.13 37.87
CA THR A 310 25.42 7.22 37.51
C THR A 310 25.64 6.74 36.09
N LEU A 311 25.67 5.43 35.89
CA LEU A 311 25.81 4.76 34.61
C LEU A 311 24.53 3.99 34.27
N TYR A 312 24.18 3.95 32.99
CA TYR A 312 22.94 3.35 32.49
C TYR A 312 23.20 2.33 31.38
N GLY A 313 22.42 1.26 31.33
CA GLY A 313 22.40 0.32 30.19
C GLY A 313 23.77 -0.12 29.69
N MET A 314 24.14 0.37 28.49
CA MET A 314 25.40 0.09 27.82
C MET A 314 26.62 0.83 28.39
N ASP A 315 26.46 1.79 29.30
CA ASP A 315 27.60 2.31 30.06
C ASP A 315 28.27 1.23 30.93
N LEU A 316 27.51 0.19 31.29
CA LEU A 316 27.92 -0.90 32.18
C LEU A 316 28.56 -2.05 31.40
N GLY A 317 29.68 -1.77 30.71
CA GLY A 317 30.40 -2.74 29.90
C GLY A 317 30.82 -4.01 30.64
N SER A 318 31.06 -3.93 31.96
CA SER A 318 31.36 -5.10 32.79
C SER A 318 30.19 -6.09 32.93
N MET A 319 28.97 -5.59 32.68
CA MET A 319 27.70 -6.33 32.72
C MET A 319 27.22 -6.75 31.33
N HIS A 320 28.06 -6.63 30.29
CA HIS A 320 27.75 -7.19 28.98
C HIS A 320 27.46 -8.69 29.10
N TRP A 321 26.40 -9.15 28.42
CA TRP A 321 25.90 -10.53 28.57
C TRP A 321 26.81 -11.57 27.90
N GLU A 322 27.61 -11.17 26.92
CA GLU A 322 28.68 -11.99 26.34
C GLU A 322 30.02 -11.66 27.01
N ALA A 323 30.63 -12.67 27.63
CA ALA A 323 31.83 -12.48 28.47
C ALA A 323 33.04 -11.99 27.68
N GLU A 324 33.24 -12.46 26.44
CA GLU A 324 34.33 -12.01 25.55
C GLU A 324 34.19 -10.57 25.05
N HIS A 325 33.00 -9.95 25.14
CA HIS A 325 32.72 -8.61 24.60
C HIS A 325 32.66 -7.53 25.69
N LYS A 326 33.03 -7.85 26.93
CA LYS A 326 33.06 -6.90 28.04
C LYS A 326 34.09 -5.80 27.83
N TYR A 327 33.74 -4.59 28.26
CA TYR A 327 34.62 -3.42 28.28
C TYR A 327 34.51 -2.69 29.62
N ALA A 328 35.38 -1.70 29.84
CA ALA A 328 35.37 -0.93 31.07
C ALA A 328 34.05 -0.15 31.23
N ASP A 329 33.51 -0.14 32.44
CA ASP A 329 32.36 0.71 32.79
C ASP A 329 32.73 2.18 32.54
N LYS A 330 31.99 2.84 31.64
CA LYS A 330 32.18 4.25 31.30
C LYS A 330 30.88 4.82 30.74
N GLN A 331 30.67 6.12 30.93
CA GLN A 331 29.60 6.81 30.22
C GLN A 331 29.91 6.80 28.73
N LEU A 332 29.00 6.25 27.92
CA LEU A 332 29.06 6.29 26.47
C LEU A 332 28.46 7.59 25.95
N ASP A 333 29.00 8.09 24.84
CA ASP A 333 28.64 9.40 24.33
C ASP A 333 27.22 9.40 23.73
N GLY A 334 26.49 10.49 23.95
CA GLY A 334 25.20 10.75 23.29
C GLY A 334 23.97 9.98 23.81
N SER A 335 24.13 8.89 24.55
CA SER A 335 23.00 8.16 25.16
C SER A 335 22.16 9.07 26.07
N ALA A 336 20.86 9.16 25.79
CA ALA A 336 19.93 10.08 26.46
C ALA A 336 18.50 9.52 26.51
N TYR A 337 18.28 8.48 27.30
CA TYR A 337 17.01 7.74 27.29
C TYR A 337 16.51 7.23 28.64
N TRP A 338 17.37 7.10 29.66
CA TRP A 338 17.00 6.34 30.85
C TRP A 338 15.87 7.02 31.63
N ILE A 339 14.89 6.21 32.03
CA ILE A 339 13.86 6.59 33.00
C ILE A 339 13.61 5.43 33.98
N SER A 340 13.07 5.70 35.17
CA SER A 340 12.71 4.65 36.11
C SER A 340 11.54 3.80 35.59
N GLU A 341 11.48 2.52 36.00
CA GLU A 341 10.33 1.66 35.68
C GLU A 341 9.00 2.24 36.18
N THR A 342 9.01 2.93 37.32
CA THR A 342 7.81 3.58 37.90
C THR A 342 7.29 4.73 37.03
N ASP A 343 8.18 5.61 36.58
CA ASP A 343 7.78 6.73 35.73
C ASP A 343 7.42 6.23 34.33
N PHE A 344 8.14 5.22 33.81
CA PHE A 344 7.80 4.56 32.55
C PHE A 344 6.41 3.93 32.59
N THR A 345 6.08 3.24 33.70
CA THR A 345 4.73 2.72 33.95
C THR A 345 3.70 3.85 33.90
N THR A 346 3.97 4.97 34.56
CA THR A 346 3.07 6.13 34.57
C THR A 346 2.81 6.67 33.17
N ILE A 347 3.85 6.77 32.33
CA ILE A 347 3.73 7.21 30.93
C ILE A 347 2.90 6.21 30.11
N LEU A 348 3.19 4.91 30.21
CA LEU A 348 2.49 3.87 29.46
C LEU A 348 1.02 3.77 29.88
N GLU A 349 0.73 3.79 31.18
CA GLU A 349 -0.64 3.76 31.69
C GLU A 349 -1.48 4.95 31.23
N ALA A 350 -0.90 6.16 31.27
CA ALA A 350 -1.56 7.34 30.71
C ALA A 350 -1.80 7.19 29.20
N THR A 351 -0.84 6.62 28.47
CA THR A 351 -0.96 6.33 27.03
C THR A 351 -2.08 5.34 26.75
N TRP A 352 -2.15 4.21 27.47
CA TRP A 352 -3.20 3.20 27.33
C TRP A 352 -4.59 3.75 27.59
N ALA A 353 -4.74 4.59 28.61
CA ALA A 353 -6.01 5.25 28.90
C ALA A 353 -6.45 6.15 27.73
N GLN A 354 -5.54 6.93 27.14
CA GLN A 354 -5.88 7.78 25.99
C GLN A 354 -6.15 6.98 24.72
N LEU A 355 -5.40 5.91 24.46
CA LEU A 355 -5.65 5.04 23.30
C LEU A 355 -7.00 4.34 23.40
N SER A 356 -7.34 3.79 24.57
CA SER A 356 -8.65 3.20 24.81
C SER A 356 -9.77 4.22 24.60
N ARG A 357 -9.61 5.43 25.14
CA ARG A 357 -10.56 6.56 24.95
C ARG A 357 -10.68 6.99 23.48
N ALA A 358 -9.58 6.98 22.73
CA ALA A 358 -9.56 7.33 21.31
C ALA A 358 -10.18 6.26 20.41
N GLY A 359 -10.51 5.08 20.95
CA GLY A 359 -11.23 4.01 20.26
C GLY A 359 -10.35 2.88 19.74
N PHE A 360 -9.05 2.86 20.06
CA PHE A 360 -8.19 1.72 19.76
C PHE A 360 -8.62 0.48 20.56
N LYS A 361 -8.35 -0.70 20.00
CA LYS A 361 -8.66 -2.00 20.60
C LYS A 361 -7.43 -2.89 20.73
N ILE A 362 -6.43 -2.67 19.88
CA ILE A 362 -5.20 -3.44 19.85
C ILE A 362 -4.01 -2.46 19.95
N VAL A 363 -3.00 -2.84 20.71
CA VAL A 363 -1.72 -2.15 20.81
C VAL A 363 -0.59 -3.12 20.46
N VAL A 364 0.29 -2.69 19.57
CA VAL A 364 1.58 -3.35 19.31
C VAL A 364 2.68 -2.44 19.81
N ALA A 365 3.43 -2.87 20.82
CA ALA A 365 4.52 -2.08 21.40
C ALA A 365 5.84 -2.86 21.31
N HIS A 366 6.86 -2.26 20.68
CA HIS A 366 8.14 -2.91 20.40
C HIS A 366 9.24 -1.88 20.13
N GLY A 367 10.49 -2.26 20.38
CA GLY A 367 11.68 -1.43 20.25
C GLY A 367 12.76 -1.91 21.20
N HIS A 368 13.38 -0.99 21.93
CA HIS A 368 14.40 -1.22 22.95
C HIS A 368 14.09 -2.46 23.81
N GLY A 369 15.05 -3.38 23.89
CA GLY A 369 14.84 -4.69 24.48
C GLY A 369 14.30 -4.64 25.92
N PRO A 370 14.95 -3.90 26.85
CA PRO A 370 14.45 -3.65 28.19
C PRO A 370 13.02 -3.07 28.25
N SER A 371 12.70 -2.05 27.44
CA SER A 371 11.35 -1.47 27.36
C SER A 371 10.30 -2.49 26.91
N THR A 372 10.61 -3.25 25.87
CA THR A 372 9.74 -4.31 25.33
C THR A 372 9.55 -5.43 26.35
N GLY A 373 10.63 -5.85 27.02
CA GLY A 373 10.61 -6.86 28.07
C GLY A 373 9.82 -6.42 29.29
N PHE A 374 9.93 -5.15 29.68
CA PHE A 374 9.14 -4.53 30.74
C PHE A 374 7.65 -4.56 30.38
N ALA A 375 7.26 -3.97 29.24
CA ALA A 375 5.87 -3.88 28.82
C ALA A 375 5.18 -5.26 28.76
N ARG A 376 5.88 -6.28 28.20
CA ARG A 376 5.37 -7.65 28.09
C ARG A 376 4.97 -8.26 29.45
N LYS A 377 5.69 -7.95 30.52
CA LYS A 377 5.37 -8.46 31.87
C LYS A 377 4.05 -7.91 32.41
N HIS A 378 3.59 -6.77 31.89
CA HIS A 378 2.39 -6.07 32.36
C HIS A 378 1.17 -6.20 31.42
N TYR A 379 1.31 -6.85 30.25
CA TYR A 379 0.24 -6.95 29.27
C TYR A 379 -1.07 -7.54 29.80
N GLU A 380 -1.01 -8.58 30.64
CA GLU A 380 -2.23 -9.18 31.20
C GLU A 380 -2.99 -8.20 32.10
N GLU A 381 -2.26 -7.48 32.96
CA GLU A 381 -2.82 -6.47 33.85
C GLU A 381 -3.43 -5.31 33.05
N TRP A 382 -2.66 -4.73 32.13
CA TRP A 382 -3.11 -3.61 31.32
C TRP A 382 -4.27 -3.97 30.39
N GLN A 383 -4.31 -5.21 29.87
CA GLN A 383 -5.42 -5.68 29.06
C GLN A 383 -6.74 -5.65 29.84
N LYS A 384 -6.72 -6.15 31.08
CA LYS A 384 -7.90 -6.11 31.97
C LYS A 384 -8.28 -4.69 32.34
N LYS A 385 -7.29 -3.83 32.62
CA LYS A 385 -7.50 -2.45 33.09
C LYS A 385 -8.04 -1.51 32.00
N TYR A 386 -7.53 -1.60 30.77
CA TYR A 386 -7.83 -0.64 29.70
C TYR A 386 -8.72 -1.20 28.58
N GLY A 387 -9.01 -2.50 28.58
CA GLY A 387 -9.79 -3.15 27.53
C GLY A 387 -9.07 -3.17 26.17
N LEU A 388 -7.73 -3.26 26.20
CA LEU A 388 -6.85 -3.28 25.02
C LEU A 388 -6.17 -4.64 24.91
N LYS A 389 -6.08 -5.21 23.70
CA LYS A 389 -5.24 -6.39 23.44
C LYS A 389 -3.81 -5.95 23.14
N PHE A 390 -2.82 -6.56 23.78
CA PHE A 390 -1.41 -6.18 23.63
C PHE A 390 -0.59 -7.25 22.89
N PHE A 391 0.28 -6.79 21.98
CA PHE A 391 1.24 -7.60 21.27
C PHE A 391 2.62 -6.93 21.26
N ASN A 392 3.66 -7.71 21.02
CA ASN A 392 4.97 -7.21 20.61
C ASN A 392 5.42 -7.97 19.36
N CYS A 393 6.58 -7.61 18.83
CA CYS A 393 7.10 -8.27 17.63
C CYS A 393 8.07 -9.42 17.91
N TRP A 394 8.23 -9.83 19.17
CA TRP A 394 9.02 -11.02 19.51
C TRP A 394 8.15 -12.28 19.57
N GLY A 395 8.68 -13.40 19.10
CA GLY A 395 8.04 -14.70 19.03
C GLY A 395 9.00 -15.83 19.41
N PRO A 396 8.48 -17.07 19.55
CA PRO A 396 9.23 -18.20 20.12
C PRO A 396 10.45 -18.66 19.32
N ASN A 397 10.60 -18.26 18.05
CA ASN A 397 11.68 -18.70 17.15
C ASN A 397 12.55 -17.54 16.63
N ASP A 398 12.66 -16.44 17.36
CA ASP A 398 13.40 -15.25 16.89
C ASP A 398 14.92 -15.36 16.98
N GLY A 399 15.45 -16.50 17.44
CA GLY A 399 16.89 -16.76 17.60
C GLY A 399 17.68 -17.05 16.31
N ASP A 400 17.03 -17.26 15.16
CA ASP A 400 17.69 -17.62 13.89
C ASP A 400 18.19 -16.38 13.08
N ASP A 401 18.53 -15.27 13.75
CA ASP A 401 18.87 -13.95 13.17
C ASP A 401 17.81 -13.28 12.29
N LEU A 402 16.66 -13.93 12.10
CA LEU A 402 15.52 -13.41 11.34
C LEU A 402 14.46 -12.77 12.23
N GLY A 403 14.72 -12.68 13.54
CA GLY A 403 13.98 -11.80 14.45
C GLY A 403 14.13 -10.32 14.09
N ILE A 404 13.41 -9.46 14.81
CA ILE A 404 13.61 -8.02 14.77
C ILE A 404 14.15 -7.58 16.12
N MET A 405 15.26 -6.85 16.12
CA MET A 405 15.90 -6.29 17.32
C MET A 405 16.17 -7.38 18.36
N VAL A 406 16.88 -8.44 17.94
CA VAL A 406 17.19 -9.61 18.79
C VAL A 406 18.64 -9.66 19.25
N ASP A 407 19.46 -8.74 18.77
CA ASP A 407 20.81 -8.47 19.26
C ASP A 407 20.95 -6.97 19.53
N HIS A 408 22.15 -6.48 19.83
CA HIS A 408 22.36 -5.07 20.12
C HIS A 408 23.51 -4.54 19.29
N ALA A 409 23.18 -3.75 18.26
CA ALA A 409 24.11 -3.28 17.23
C ALA A 409 24.89 -4.40 16.51
N GLY A 410 24.47 -5.64 16.69
CA GLY A 410 25.07 -6.82 16.10
C GLY A 410 24.62 -7.01 14.66
N THR A 411 24.72 -8.25 14.19
CA THR A 411 24.33 -8.62 12.83
C THR A 411 22.88 -8.31 12.51
N ASN A 412 21.95 -8.58 13.42
CA ASN A 412 20.52 -8.41 13.18
C ASN A 412 20.18 -6.92 13.08
N GLU A 413 20.43 -6.13 14.12
CA GLU A 413 20.09 -4.71 14.11
C GLU A 413 20.82 -3.93 13.02
N THR A 414 22.10 -4.19 12.82
CA THR A 414 22.85 -3.57 11.72
C THR A 414 22.22 -3.90 10.37
N SER A 415 21.82 -5.16 10.14
CA SER A 415 21.15 -5.57 8.90
C SER A 415 19.82 -4.87 8.70
N LEU A 416 19.04 -4.71 9.78
CA LEU A 416 17.74 -4.03 9.77
C LEU A 416 17.91 -2.55 9.41
N VAL A 417 18.84 -1.85 10.05
CA VAL A 417 19.12 -0.43 9.72
C VAL A 417 19.67 -0.32 8.30
N MET A 418 20.54 -1.23 7.83
CA MET A 418 20.97 -1.26 6.42
C MET A 418 19.81 -1.45 5.43
N ALA A 419 18.77 -2.19 5.82
CA ALA A 419 17.60 -2.41 4.97
C ALA A 419 16.63 -1.21 4.97
N LEU A 420 16.52 -0.50 6.10
CA LEU A 420 15.56 0.59 6.31
C LEU A 420 16.13 1.98 6.01
N ARG A 421 17.36 2.24 6.46
CA ARG A 421 18.08 3.52 6.41
C ARG A 421 19.58 3.28 6.14
N PRO A 422 19.94 2.74 4.96
CA PRO A 422 21.33 2.48 4.60
C PRO A 422 22.22 3.73 4.64
N ASP A 423 21.63 4.90 4.46
CA ASP A 423 22.30 6.21 4.53
C ASP A 423 22.82 6.56 5.94
N LEU A 424 22.35 5.86 6.98
CA LEU A 424 22.75 6.09 8.38
C LEU A 424 23.75 5.04 8.90
N VAL A 425 24.17 4.08 8.07
CA VAL A 425 25.08 3.00 8.50
C VAL A 425 26.49 3.25 7.99
N HIS A 426 27.44 3.35 8.91
CA HIS A 426 28.84 3.66 8.63
C HIS A 426 29.75 2.54 9.13
N MET A 427 29.80 1.43 8.39
CA MET A 427 30.59 0.24 8.77
C MET A 427 32.09 0.53 8.88
N ASP A 428 32.58 1.56 8.19
CA ASP A 428 33.95 2.05 8.24
C ASP A 428 34.32 2.72 9.56
N TYR A 429 33.34 3.04 10.41
CA TYR A 429 33.58 3.57 11.76
C TYR A 429 33.86 2.45 12.78
N LEU A 430 33.63 1.19 12.40
CA LEU A 430 34.04 0.05 13.23
C LEU A 430 35.55 -0.17 13.17
N PRO A 431 36.15 -0.75 14.23
CA PRO A 431 37.55 -1.15 14.21
C PRO A 431 37.85 -2.06 13.02
N ALA A 432 38.85 -1.68 12.22
CA ALA A 432 39.33 -2.45 11.07
C ALA A 432 40.02 -3.77 11.50
N ASP A 433 40.61 -3.81 12.69
CA ASP A 433 41.15 -5.05 13.26
C ASP A 433 40.01 -5.97 13.72
N ALA A 434 39.89 -7.12 13.07
CA ALA A 434 38.88 -8.12 13.39
C ALA A 434 39.01 -8.68 14.82
N ASN A 435 40.19 -8.57 15.45
CA ASN A 435 40.42 -8.99 16.84
C ASN A 435 39.98 -7.93 17.86
N GLN A 436 39.77 -6.69 17.43
CA GLN A 436 39.21 -5.64 18.26
C GLN A 436 37.68 -5.68 18.15
N TRP A 437 37.02 -6.08 19.23
CA TRP A 437 35.56 -6.07 19.28
C TRP A 437 35.02 -4.64 19.39
N PRO A 438 33.98 -4.27 18.63
CA PRO A 438 33.34 -2.96 18.76
C PRO A 438 32.74 -2.74 20.16
N VAL A 439 32.89 -1.53 20.70
CA VAL A 439 32.36 -1.18 22.03
C VAL A 439 30.84 -1.15 21.99
N GLY A 440 30.21 -1.85 22.94
CA GLY A 440 28.77 -1.86 23.08
C GLY A 440 28.05 -2.57 21.93
N VAL A 441 28.70 -3.50 21.24
CA VAL A 441 28.04 -4.40 20.28
C VAL A 441 27.89 -5.78 20.91
N GLY A 442 26.69 -6.34 20.85
CA GLY A 442 26.39 -7.68 21.33
C GLY A 442 25.70 -8.52 20.25
N GLY A 443 26.02 -9.81 20.21
CA GLY A 443 25.60 -10.74 19.16
C GLY A 443 26.71 -10.99 18.12
N ARG A 444 26.31 -11.45 16.93
CA ARG A 444 27.28 -11.82 15.87
C ARG A 444 27.92 -10.59 15.25
N ASP A 445 29.20 -10.72 14.89
CA ASP A 445 30.02 -9.63 14.34
C ASP A 445 29.37 -8.99 13.09
N PRO A 446 28.90 -7.74 13.18
CA PRO A 446 28.21 -7.09 12.07
C PRO A 446 29.13 -6.89 10.85
N ARG A 447 30.45 -6.78 11.07
CA ARG A 447 31.44 -6.62 9.98
C ARG A 447 31.48 -7.83 9.05
N LYS A 448 31.08 -9.00 9.55
CA LYS A 448 31.16 -10.28 8.82
C LYS A 448 29.82 -10.74 8.29
N HIS A 449 28.73 -10.44 8.99
CA HIS A 449 27.45 -11.09 8.75
C HIS A 449 26.30 -10.12 8.47
N ALA A 450 26.44 -8.84 8.80
CA ALA A 450 25.36 -7.88 8.54
C ALA A 450 25.23 -7.60 7.04
N SER A 451 23.99 -7.52 6.55
CA SER A 451 23.70 -7.09 5.19
C SER A 451 22.28 -6.57 5.05
N ALA A 452 22.08 -5.62 4.13
CA ALA A 452 20.73 -5.15 3.78
C ALA A 452 19.82 -6.29 3.28
N THR A 453 20.38 -7.33 2.66
CA THR A 453 19.63 -8.51 2.22
C THR A 453 19.09 -9.32 3.39
N LEU A 454 19.91 -9.55 4.42
CA LEU A 454 19.47 -10.21 5.65
C LEU A 454 18.37 -9.40 6.34
N GLY A 455 18.54 -8.08 6.44
CA GLY A 455 17.55 -7.18 7.05
C GLY A 455 16.22 -7.20 6.33
N ARG A 456 16.21 -7.11 4.99
CA ARG A 456 14.99 -7.24 4.18
C ARG A 456 14.30 -8.59 4.40
N LYS A 457 15.07 -9.68 4.51
CA LYS A 457 14.53 -11.02 4.76
C LYS A 457 13.88 -11.10 6.14
N ALA A 458 14.54 -10.58 7.18
CA ALA A 458 14.00 -10.53 8.53
C ALA A 458 12.70 -9.69 8.59
N ILE A 459 12.73 -8.46 8.06
CA ILE A 459 11.55 -7.57 7.99
C ILE A 459 10.38 -8.27 7.30
N GLN A 460 10.60 -8.87 6.13
CA GLN A 460 9.52 -9.52 5.38
C GLN A 460 8.94 -10.71 6.15
N MET A 461 9.78 -11.58 6.72
CA MET A 461 9.32 -12.74 7.49
C MET A 461 8.47 -12.31 8.70
N GLN A 462 8.94 -11.28 9.40
CA GLN A 462 8.32 -10.81 10.63
C GLN A 462 7.04 -10.02 10.36
N LYS A 463 6.99 -9.29 9.25
CA LYS A 463 5.78 -8.62 8.78
C LYS A 463 4.69 -9.63 8.44
N GLU A 464 4.99 -10.72 7.73
CA GLU A 464 4.01 -11.79 7.46
C GLU A 464 3.51 -12.47 8.73
N ARG A 465 4.41 -12.73 9.69
CA ARG A 465 4.02 -13.27 11.00
C ARG A 465 3.05 -12.34 11.73
N MET A 466 3.42 -11.06 11.85
CA MET A 466 2.60 -10.07 12.56
C MET A 466 1.27 -9.82 11.83
N LYS A 467 1.27 -9.79 10.50
CA LYS A 467 0.05 -9.70 9.69
C LYS A 467 -0.93 -10.81 10.03
N LYS A 468 -0.47 -12.07 10.12
CA LYS A 468 -1.32 -13.19 10.52
C LYS A 468 -1.90 -12.98 11.93
N ILE A 469 -1.05 -12.67 12.91
CA ILE A 469 -1.45 -12.46 14.31
C ILE A 469 -2.50 -11.36 14.43
N LEU A 470 -2.26 -10.22 13.78
CA LEU A 470 -3.14 -9.06 13.86
C LEU A 470 -4.45 -9.27 13.10
N THR A 471 -4.42 -9.97 11.97
CA THR A 471 -5.64 -10.33 11.23
C THR A 471 -6.55 -11.24 12.07
N GLU A 472 -5.98 -12.24 12.74
CA GLU A 472 -6.72 -13.10 13.68
C GLU A 472 -7.26 -12.28 14.86
N ALA A 473 -6.46 -11.36 15.42
CA ALA A 473 -6.88 -10.51 16.53
C ALA A 473 -8.02 -9.54 16.16
N LEU A 474 -7.97 -8.96 14.95
CA LEU A 474 -9.01 -8.09 14.39
C LEU A 474 -10.31 -8.86 14.13
N GLY A 475 -10.24 -10.09 13.61
CA GLY A 475 -11.41 -10.94 13.38
C GLY A 475 -12.10 -11.39 14.67
N ALA A 476 -11.44 -11.25 15.81
CA ALA A 476 -11.96 -11.56 17.15
C ALA A 476 -12.35 -10.31 17.95
N LEU A 477 -12.46 -9.14 17.32
CA LEU A 477 -13.11 -7.94 17.86
C LEU A 477 -14.57 -7.92 17.42
#